data_AF-A0A6T7MJW3-F1
#
_entry.id   AF-A0A6T7MJW3-F1
#
_cell.length_a   1.000
_cell.length_b   1.000
_cell.length_c   1.000
_cell.angle_alpha   90.00
_cell.angle_beta   90.00
_cell.angle_gamma   90.00
#
_symmetry.space_group_name_H-M   'P 1'
#
loop_
_entity.id
_entity.type
_entity.pdbx_description
1 polymer ?
#
loop_
_entity_poly.entity_id
_entity_poly.type
_entity_poly.pdbx_seq_one_letter_code
_entity_poly.pdbx_strand_id
1 'polypeptide(L)'
;MQSLVYLTADSDEEIESIDDDTIYVVGGLVDRNRHKGATLRTALESEVKTKKIAVRKYVDLAHGSSEVLTLNQVFGIILRLREGQSMMDACYHSIPNRKKKTNEEKL
;
A
#
# COMPACT_ATOMS: atom_id res chain seq x y z
N MET A 1 -21.21 -7.44 10.65
CA MET A 1 -21.39 -6.56 9.48
C MET A 1 -20.03 -6.41 8.84
N GLN A 2 -19.89 -6.71 7.55
CA GLN A 2 -18.60 -6.57 6.87
C GLN A 2 -18.25 -5.09 6.73
N SER A 3 -17.00 -4.72 7.01
CA SER A 3 -16.50 -3.37 6.78
C SER A 3 -15.98 -3.21 5.36
N LEU A 4 -16.09 -2.02 4.77
CA LEU A 4 -15.53 -1.71 3.45
C LEU A 4 -14.44 -0.65 3.60
N VAL A 5 -13.23 -0.95 3.11
CA VAL A 5 -12.07 -0.05 3.18
C VAL A 5 -11.48 0.12 1.80
N TYR A 6 -11.34 1.37 1.35
CA TYR A 6 -10.65 1.72 0.12
C TYR A 6 -9.16 1.98 0.38
N LEU A 7 -8.29 1.18 -0.24
CA LEU A 7 -6.85 1.36 -0.17
C LEU A 7 -6.40 2.41 -1.20
N THR A 8 -5.87 3.53 -0.72
CA THR A 8 -5.35 4.63 -1.54
C THR A 8 -4.13 5.26 -0.88
N ALA A 9 -3.14 5.68 -1.68
CA ALA A 9 -1.93 6.32 -1.17
C ALA A 9 -2.21 7.71 -0.57
N ASP A 10 -3.33 8.34 -0.93
CA ASP A 10 -3.72 9.68 -0.50
C ASP A 10 -4.51 9.69 0.83
N SER A 11 -4.70 8.54 1.49
CA SER A 11 -5.41 8.48 2.78
C SER A 11 -4.56 9.00 3.94
N ASP A 12 -5.20 9.60 4.94
CA ASP A 12 -4.55 10.01 6.18
C ASP A 12 -4.41 8.85 7.19
N GLU A 13 -5.32 7.88 7.14
CA GLU A 13 -5.28 6.70 8.00
C GLU A 13 -4.39 5.60 7.42
N GLU A 14 -3.70 4.88 8.29
CA GLU A 14 -2.82 3.79 7.89
C GLU A 14 -3.40 2.43 8.24
N ILE A 15 -3.06 1.42 7.43
CA ILE A 15 -3.35 0.02 7.72
C ILE A 15 -2.11 -0.65 8.33
N GLU A 16 -2.31 -1.36 9.44
CA GLU A 16 -1.25 -2.11 10.14
C GLU A 16 -1.42 -3.63 9.97
N SER A 17 -2.66 -4.09 9.79
CA SER A 17 -3.04 -5.50 9.58
C SER A 17 -4.25 -5.58 8.66
N ILE A 18 -4.54 -6.78 8.17
CA ILE A 18 -5.77 -7.08 7.44
C ILE A 18 -6.69 -7.94 8.31
N ASP A 19 -7.99 -7.76 8.12
CA ASP A 19 -9.04 -8.40 8.90
C ASP A 19 -9.95 -9.19 7.97
N ASP A 20 -10.37 -10.38 8.40
CA ASP A 20 -11.21 -11.27 7.57
C ASP A 20 -12.64 -10.76 7.38
N ASP A 21 -13.13 -9.92 8.30
CA ASP A 21 -14.43 -9.26 8.24
C ASP A 21 -14.42 -7.93 7.48
N THR A 22 -13.32 -7.62 6.76
CA THR A 22 -13.17 -6.39 5.98
C THR A 22 -12.94 -6.68 4.50
N ILE A 23 -13.72 -6.02 3.65
CA ILE A 23 -13.53 -5.99 2.21
C ILE A 23 -12.60 -4.82 1.86
N TYR A 24 -11.46 -5.14 1.25
CA TYR A 24 -10.47 -4.16 0.80
C TYR A 24 -10.63 -3.88 -0.68
N VAL A 25 -10.93 -2.63 -1.03
CA VAL A 25 -11.02 -2.16 -2.42
C VAL A 25 -9.69 -1.54 -2.82
N VAL A 26 -9.12 -1.98 -3.94
CA VAL A 26 -7.90 -1.41 -4.50
C VAL A 26 -8.24 -0.71 -5.82
N GLY A 27 -7.87 0.56 -5.95
CA GLY A 27 -8.14 1.32 -7.16
C GLY A 27 -7.36 0.78 -8.36
N GLY A 28 -8.07 0.40 -9.42
CA GLY A 28 -7.52 -0.11 -10.68
C GLY A 28 -6.83 0.95 -11.57
N LEU A 29 -6.52 2.13 -11.03
CA LEU A 29 -6.04 3.26 -11.80
C LEU A 29 -4.51 3.23 -11.92
N VAL A 30 -4.00 3.02 -13.13
CA VAL A 30 -2.56 3.04 -13.44
C VAL A 30 -2.20 4.38 -14.08
N ASP A 31 -2.13 5.43 -13.27
CA ASP A 31 -1.86 6.80 -13.73
C ASP A 31 -0.51 7.36 -13.26
N ARG A 32 0.30 6.56 -12.56
CA ARG A 32 1.52 7.00 -11.85
C ARG A 32 1.27 8.16 -10.87
N ASN A 33 0.08 8.21 -10.27
CA ASN A 33 -0.40 9.30 -9.41
C ASN A 33 -0.41 10.67 -10.10
N ARG A 34 -0.71 10.70 -11.41
CA ARG A 34 -0.85 11.94 -12.18
C ARG A 34 -2.15 12.68 -11.85
N HIS A 35 -3.18 11.96 -11.44
CA HIS A 35 -4.47 12.47 -11.00
C HIS A 35 -4.62 12.31 -9.48
N LYS A 36 -3.77 13.03 -8.73
CA LYS A 36 -3.81 13.05 -7.25
C LYS A 36 -5.23 13.27 -6.75
N GLY A 37 -5.66 12.45 -5.78
CA GLY A 37 -6.96 12.59 -5.11
C GLY A 37 -8.17 12.12 -5.92
N ALA A 38 -8.03 11.63 -7.16
CA ALA A 38 -9.17 11.12 -7.92
C ALA A 38 -9.83 9.93 -7.21
N THR A 39 -9.01 8.97 -6.79
CA THR A 39 -9.45 7.78 -6.06
C THR A 39 -10.00 8.11 -4.67
N LEU A 40 -9.34 9.03 -3.95
CA LEU A 40 -9.78 9.48 -2.64
C LEU A 40 -11.16 10.15 -2.71
N ARG A 41 -11.38 11.03 -3.70
CA ARG A 41 -12.66 11.70 -3.92
C ARG A 41 -13.78 10.69 -4.17
N THR A 42 -13.57 9.71 -5.05
CA THR A 42 -14.57 8.66 -5.29
C THR A 42 -14.92 7.88 -4.02
N ALA A 43 -13.93 7.56 -3.19
CA ALA A 43 -14.17 6.86 -1.92
C ALA A 43 -14.96 7.70 -0.92
N LEU A 44 -14.63 8.99 -0.79
CA LEU A 44 -15.33 9.92 0.11
C LEU A 44 -16.77 10.20 -0.37
N GLU A 45 -16.98 10.40 -1.67
CA GLU A 45 -18.32 10.53 -2.28
C GLU A 45 -19.18 9.28 -2.06
N SER A 46 -18.55 8.12 -1.88
CA SER A 46 -19.22 6.84 -1.60
C SER A 46 -19.31 6.52 -0.09
N GLU A 47 -18.90 7.46 0.78
CA GLU A 47 -18.85 7.29 2.25
C GLU A 47 -18.05 6.07 2.73
N VAL A 48 -17.03 5.67 1.97
CA VAL A 48 -16.18 4.50 2.28
C VAL A 48 -14.95 4.95 3.06
N LYS A 49 -14.63 4.22 4.14
CA LYS A 49 -13.39 4.44 4.89
C LYS A 49 -12.18 4.25 3.99
N THR A 50 -11.15 5.07 4.15
CA THR A 50 -9.93 4.96 3.36
C THR A 50 -8.75 4.65 4.26
N LYS A 51 -7.78 3.87 3.75
CA LYS A 51 -6.51 3.63 4.42
C LYS A 51 -5.37 3.59 3.40
N LYS A 52 -4.16 3.96 3.82
CA LYS A 52 -2.92 3.79 3.04
C LYS A 52 -2.02 2.71 3.63
N ILE A 53 -1.23 2.08 2.77
CA ILE A 53 -0.09 1.25 3.18
C ILE A 53 1.12 2.19 3.31
N ALA A 54 1.54 2.47 4.54
CA ALA A 54 2.62 3.42 4.83
C ALA A 54 4.01 2.81 4.58
N VAL A 55 4.31 2.54 3.31
CA VAL A 55 5.45 1.70 2.92
C VAL A 55 6.81 2.22 3.39
N ARG A 56 6.99 3.54 3.50
CA ARG A 56 8.22 4.16 4.03
C ARG A 56 8.49 3.85 5.50
N LYS A 57 7.46 3.49 6.28
CA LYS A 57 7.66 3.05 7.66
C LYS A 57 8.37 1.71 7.76
N TYR A 58 8.28 0.90 6.69
CA TYR A 58 8.72 -0.49 6.69
C TYR A 58 9.92 -0.74 5.77
N VAL A 59 10.08 0.08 4.72
CA VAL A 59 11.12 -0.12 3.71
C VAL A 59 11.77 1.21 3.35
N ASP A 60 13.10 1.25 3.47
CA ASP A 60 13.91 2.35 2.97
C ASP A 60 13.87 2.37 1.44
N LEU A 61 13.04 3.26 0.90
CA LEU A 61 12.95 3.46 -0.54
C LEU A 61 14.15 4.26 -1.05
N ALA A 62 14.72 3.82 -2.18
CA ALA A 62 15.78 4.53 -2.88
C ALA A 62 15.34 5.96 -3.26
N HIS A 63 16.30 6.88 -3.37
CA HIS A 63 16.03 8.28 -3.66
C HIS A 63 15.23 8.42 -4.98
N GLY A 64 14.16 9.23 -4.96
CA GLY A 64 13.26 9.40 -6.11
C GLY A 64 12.27 8.25 -6.37
N SER A 65 12.28 7.18 -5.56
CA SER A 65 11.27 6.12 -5.68
C SER A 65 9.92 6.56 -5.12
N SER A 66 8.87 6.30 -5.91
CA SER A 66 7.49 6.58 -5.50
C SER A 66 7.00 5.59 -4.43
N GLU A 67 6.37 6.16 -3.41
CA GLU A 67 5.62 5.48 -2.34
C GLU A 67 4.29 4.91 -2.84
N VAL A 68 3.81 5.40 -3.98
CA VAL A 68 2.61 4.88 -4.61
C VAL A 68 2.92 3.49 -5.16
N LEU A 69 2.17 2.53 -4.63
CA LEU A 69 2.30 1.12 -4.97
C LEU A 69 1.48 0.79 -6.22
N THR A 70 2.00 -0.10 -7.05
CA THR A 70 1.24 -0.67 -8.16
C THR A 70 0.28 -1.74 -7.63
N LEU A 71 -0.77 -2.07 -8.41
CA LEU A 71 -1.76 -3.09 -8.05
C LEU A 71 -1.12 -4.41 -7.60
N ASN A 72 -0.15 -4.90 -8.35
CA ASN A 72 0.54 -6.15 -8.02
C ASN A 72 1.36 -6.06 -6.72
N GLN A 73 1.88 -4.87 -6.37
CA GLN A 73 2.59 -4.66 -5.11
C GLN A 73 1.61 -4.71 -3.94
N VAL A 74 0.48 -4.00 -4.04
CA VAL A 74 -0.58 -4.03 -3.02
C VAL A 74 -1.13 -5.45 -2.83
N PHE A 75 -1.41 -6.15 -3.93
CA PHE A 75 -1.90 -7.53 -3.88
C PHE A 75 -0.89 -8.48 -3.22
N GLY A 76 0.40 -8.36 -3.55
CA GLY A 76 1.47 -9.13 -2.92
C GLY A 76 1.57 -8.89 -1.41
N ILE A 77 1.41 -7.64 -0.96
CA ILE A 77 1.41 -7.29 0.47
C ILE A 77 0.23 -7.97 1.17
N ILE A 78 -0.98 -7.82 0.63
CA ILE A 78 -2.19 -8.41 1.22
C ILE A 78 -2.07 -9.94 1.31
N LEU A 79 -1.59 -10.59 0.25
CA LEU A 79 -1.42 -12.05 0.22
C LEU A 79 -0.46 -12.50 1.33
N ARG A 80 0.67 -11.82 1.50
CA ARG A 80 1.67 -12.15 2.54
C ARG A 80 1.15 -11.92 3.96
N LEU A 81 0.39 -10.86 4.16
CA LEU A 81 -0.29 -10.63 5.43
C LEU A 81 -1.30 -11.74 5.74
N ARG A 82 -2.02 -12.26 4.72
CA ARG A 82 -2.93 -13.41 4.88
C ARG A 82 -2.19 -14.70 5.22
N GLU A 83 -0.96 -14.84 4.76
CA GLU A 83 -0.07 -15.95 5.11
C GLU A 83 0.53 -15.82 6.53
N GLY A 84 0.19 -14.75 7.27
CA GLY A 84 0.65 -14.52 8.63
C GLY A 84 1.99 -13.79 8.73
N GLN A 85 2.48 -13.22 7.63
CA GLN A 85 3.71 -12.40 7.66
C GLN A 85 3.44 -11.05 8.32
N SER A 86 4.48 -10.46 8.91
CA SER A 86 4.41 -9.10 9.44
C SER A 86 4.24 -8.07 8.32
N MET A 87 3.70 -6.89 8.65
CA MET A 87 3.61 -5.78 7.69
C MET A 87 4.97 -5.38 7.11
N MET A 88 6.03 -5.46 7.93
CA MET A 88 7.40 -5.19 7.49
C MET A 88 7.86 -6.18 6.43
N ASP A 89 7.73 -7.48 6.69
CA ASP A 89 8.13 -8.54 5.75
C ASP A 89 7.29 -8.51 4.47
N ALA A 90 5.98 -8.31 4.62
CA ALA A 90 5.06 -8.20 3.50
C ALA A 90 5.44 -7.05 2.56
N CYS A 91 5.72 -5.86 3.11
CA CYS A 91 6.21 -4.72 2.34
C CYS A 91 7.58 -5.01 1.72
N TYR A 92 8.54 -5.52 2.50
CA TYR A 92 9.88 -5.79 2.02
C TYR A 92 9.87 -6.76 0.84
N HIS A 93 9.15 -7.88 0.93
CA HIS A 93 9.15 -8.87 -0.14
C HIS A 93 8.30 -8.50 -1.36
N SER A 94 7.33 -7.60 -1.22
CA SER A 94 6.43 -7.21 -2.32
C SER A 94 6.96 -6.02 -3.14
N ILE A 95 7.92 -5.27 -2.59
CA ILE A 95 8.56 -4.16 -3.29
C ILE A 95 9.77 -4.67 -4.08
N PRO A 96 9.95 -4.26 -5.35
CA PRO A 96 11.09 -4.67 -6.16
C PRO A 96 12.40 -4.09 -5.61
N ASN A 97 13.48 -4.86 -5.67
CA ASN A 97 14.78 -4.47 -5.11
C ASN A 97 15.31 -3.12 -5.64
N ARG A 98 15.08 -2.79 -6.91
CA ARG A 98 15.44 -1.47 -7.50
C ARG A 98 14.82 -0.26 -6.80
N LYS A 99 13.70 -0.44 -6.08
CA LYS A 99 13.03 0.61 -5.32
C LYS A 99 13.55 0.69 -3.88
N LYS A 100 14.31 -0.31 -3.41
CA LYS A 100 14.87 -0.34 -2.06
C LYS A 100 16.25 0.30 -2.09
N LYS A 101 16.63 0.94 -1.00
CA LYS A 101 18.00 1.35 -0.79
C LYS A 101 18.81 0.10 -0.49
N THR A 102 19.75 -0.25 -1.36
CA THR A 102 20.76 -1.25 -1.03
C THR A 102 21.69 -0.57 -0.03
N ASN A 103 21.78 -1.08 1.19
CA ASN A 103 22.94 -0.78 2.01
C ASN A 103 24.12 -1.44 1.29
N GLU A 104 24.87 -0.66 0.53
CA GLU A 104 26.25 -1.02 0.22
C GLU A 104 26.94 -1.13 1.58
N GLU A 105 27.06 -2.36 2.09
CA GLU A 105 28.02 -2.66 3.13
C GLU A 105 29.38 -2.22 2.58
N LYS A 106 29.88 -1.11 3.13
CA LYS A 106 31.24 -0.64 2.93
C LYS A 106 32.17 -1.81 3.24
N LEU A 107 32.88 -2.28 2.22
CA LEU A 107 34.07 -3.12 2.37
C LEU A 107 35.15 -2.35 3.16
#